data_AF-A0AB37MD85-F1
#
_entry.id   AF-A0AB37MD85-F1
#
_cell.length_a   1.000
_cell.length_b   1.000
_cell.length_c   1.000
_cell.angle_alpha   90.00
_cell.angle_beta   90.00
_cell.angle_gamma   90.00
#
_symmetry.space_group_name_H-M   'P 1'
#
loop_
_entity.id
_entity.type
_entity.pdbx_description
1 polymer ?
#
loop_
_entity_poly.entity_id
_entity_poly.type
_entity_poly.pdbx_seq_one_letter_code
_entity_poly.pdbx_strand_id
1 'polypeptide(L)'
;MENEKMQVNFAPGVTEATLRVIELHEENELPVLEPDKVELAGTIGSVHEFLLKRISEKEQINQKRCYILVDREKMTLKLVTNETDSRNKATVRGELKYYPKFLEFGINTSKTWEPVQLSKFFKMNRAFFKDAQYNMELVTVLKNFKASIDSKVENSRQDNGSRTDNYSQVVNSNLPASFNLIVPIFKGRPAEEIEVEIIADVDGRNIRLSLCSPGAEVIVEEERNKAIDEQLLLIRKLAPDIAIIEQ
;
A
#
# COMPACT_ATOMS: atom_id res chain seq x y z
N MET A 1 64.70 -1.90 19.29
CA MET A 1 64.08 -0.86 18.44
C MET A 1 65.07 -0.56 17.35
N GLU A 2 64.74 -0.90 16.11
CA GLU A 2 65.57 -0.53 14.96
C GLU A 2 65.54 1.00 14.81
N ASN A 3 66.71 1.60 14.59
CA ASN A 3 66.80 3.05 14.37
C ASN A 3 66.30 3.37 12.95
N GLU A 4 65.03 3.73 12.82
CA GLU A 4 64.49 4.25 11.56
C GLU A 4 64.97 5.70 11.35
N LYS A 5 65.55 5.98 10.17
CA LYS A 5 65.99 7.32 9.78
C LYS A 5 64.87 8.04 9.02
N MET A 6 64.33 9.10 9.60
CA MET A 6 63.42 10.02 8.92
C MET A 6 64.23 11.11 8.17
N GLN A 7 64.11 11.16 6.84
CA GLN A 7 64.71 12.21 6.01
C GLN A 7 63.63 13.16 5.49
N VAL A 8 63.79 14.46 5.75
CA VAL A 8 62.91 15.52 5.24
C VAL A 8 63.70 16.40 4.29
N ASN A 9 63.25 16.51 3.04
CA ASN A 9 63.89 17.34 2.02
C ASN A 9 63.09 18.62 1.81
N PHE A 10 63.74 19.77 1.91
CA PHE A 10 63.14 21.08 1.62
C PHE A 10 63.54 21.56 0.23
N ALA A 11 62.68 22.38 -0.39
CA ALA A 11 62.96 22.96 -1.69
C ALA A 11 64.14 23.96 -1.64
N PRO A 12 64.89 24.16 -2.74
CA PRO A 12 65.99 25.13 -2.78
C PRO A 12 65.47 26.56 -2.56
N GLY A 13 66.10 27.32 -1.66
CA GLY A 13 65.77 28.73 -1.39
C GLY A 13 64.87 28.98 -0.17
N VAL A 14 64.51 27.95 0.59
CA VAL A 14 63.81 28.12 1.88
C VAL A 14 64.79 28.62 2.94
N THR A 15 64.56 29.83 3.46
CA THR A 15 65.43 30.45 4.47
C THR A 15 65.08 30.04 5.89
N GLU A 16 63.82 29.70 6.17
CA GLU A 16 63.36 29.17 7.47
C GLU A 16 62.29 28.10 7.26
N ALA A 17 62.39 26.99 8.00
CA ALA A 17 61.38 25.94 8.04
C ALA A 17 61.26 25.38 9.45
N THR A 18 60.03 25.17 9.91
CA THR A 18 59.75 24.63 11.24
C THR A 18 59.10 23.26 11.09
N LEU A 19 59.81 22.20 11.49
CA LEU A 19 59.28 20.84 11.55
C LEU A 19 58.71 20.59 12.95
N ARG A 20 57.43 20.19 13.03
CA ARG A 20 56.80 19.76 14.28
C ARG A 20 56.43 18.29 14.18
N VAL A 21 57.12 17.45 14.94
CA VAL A 21 56.81 16.02 15.07
C VAL A 21 55.87 15.86 16.26
N ILE A 22 54.72 15.23 16.03
CA ILE A 22 53.73 14.94 17.08
C ILE A 22 53.57 13.43 17.12
N GLU A 23 53.93 12.83 18.24
CA GLU A 23 53.75 11.41 18.49
C GLU A 23 52.28 11.17 18.88
N LEU A 24 51.50 10.63 17.95
CA LEU A 24 50.12 10.24 18.21
C LEU A 24 50.15 8.92 19.00
N HIS A 25 49.43 8.89 20.13
CA HIS A 25 49.35 7.71 20.99
C HIS A 25 48.30 6.70 20.49
N GLU A 26 47.46 7.11 19.54
CA GLU A 26 46.49 6.27 18.85
C GLU A 26 46.59 6.56 17.35
N GLU A 27 46.59 5.51 16.52
CA GLU A 27 46.55 5.64 15.07
C GLU A 27 45.30 6.42 14.66
N ASN A 28 45.48 7.45 13.84
CA ASN A 28 44.37 8.24 13.29
C ASN A 28 43.72 7.48 12.12
N GLU A 29 43.34 6.23 12.37
CA GLU A 29 42.57 5.42 11.43
C GLU A 29 41.09 5.73 11.61
N LEU A 30 40.41 6.02 10.50
CA LEU A 30 38.95 6.13 10.52
C LEU A 30 38.38 4.81 11.04
N PRO A 31 37.42 4.83 11.99
CA PRO A 31 36.81 3.61 12.47
C PRO A 31 36.18 2.88 11.28
N VAL A 32 36.57 1.62 11.08
CA VAL A 32 35.93 0.75 10.08
C VAL A 32 34.51 0.48 10.54
N LEU A 33 33.56 1.25 10.01
CA LEU A 33 32.15 1.07 10.29
C LEU A 33 31.65 -0.19 9.58
N GLU A 34 30.80 -0.96 10.26
CA GLU A 34 30.11 -2.08 9.63
C GLU A 34 29.17 -1.55 8.54
N PRO A 35 29.04 -2.26 7.39
CA PRO A 35 28.13 -1.85 6.34
C PRO A 35 26.68 -1.87 6.84
N ASP A 36 25.91 -0.85 6.46
CA ASP A 36 24.49 -0.75 6.81
C ASP A 36 23.67 -1.85 6.15
N LYS A 37 22.70 -2.37 6.91
CA LYS A 37 21.73 -3.33 6.40
C LYS A 37 20.79 -2.64 5.42
N VAL A 38 20.64 -3.23 4.24
CA VAL A 38 19.71 -2.73 3.23
C VAL A 38 18.29 -3.22 3.56
N GLU A 39 17.42 -2.30 3.95
CA GLU A 39 15.99 -2.55 4.11
C GLU A 39 15.19 -1.62 3.18
N LEU A 40 14.52 -2.19 2.19
CA LEU A 40 13.76 -1.46 1.18
C LEU A 40 12.31 -1.90 1.18
N ALA A 41 11.38 -0.94 1.15
CA ALA A 41 9.95 -1.18 1.00
C ALA A 41 9.42 -0.36 -0.17
N GLY A 42 8.70 -1.01 -1.08
CA GLY A 42 8.17 -0.38 -2.28
C GLY A 42 6.91 -1.06 -2.80
N THR A 43 6.59 -0.83 -4.08
CA THR A 43 5.44 -1.47 -4.73
C THR A 43 5.72 -2.95 -4.99
N ILE A 44 4.69 -3.72 -5.37
CA ILE A 44 4.80 -5.16 -5.63
C ILE A 44 5.97 -5.53 -6.58
N GLY A 45 6.31 -4.65 -7.54
CA GLY A 45 7.41 -4.84 -8.49
C GLY A 45 8.81 -4.55 -7.96
N SER A 46 8.96 -4.05 -6.74
CA SER A 46 10.27 -3.66 -6.19
C SER A 46 11.24 -4.83 -6.04
N VAL A 47 10.74 -6.04 -5.75
CA VAL A 47 11.59 -7.25 -5.67
C VAL A 47 12.17 -7.59 -7.03
N HIS A 48 11.34 -7.61 -8.08
CA HIS A 48 11.79 -7.87 -9.44
C HIS A 48 12.80 -6.83 -9.91
N GLU A 49 12.52 -5.53 -9.72
CA GLU A 49 13.43 -4.45 -10.12
C GLU A 49 14.78 -4.54 -9.40
N PHE A 50 14.76 -4.88 -8.10
CA PHE A 50 15.98 -5.06 -7.32
C PHE A 50 16.85 -6.19 -7.86
N LEU A 51 16.24 -7.36 -8.16
CA LEU A 51 16.93 -8.49 -8.77
C LEU A 51 17.44 -8.13 -10.17
N LEU A 52 16.62 -7.48 -11.00
CA LEU A 52 16.95 -7.15 -12.39
C LEU A 52 18.25 -6.34 -12.50
N LYS A 53 18.47 -5.40 -11.57
CA LYS A 53 19.65 -4.54 -11.57
C LYS A 53 20.89 -5.16 -10.92
N ARG A 54 20.75 -6.24 -10.14
CA ARG A 54 21.83 -6.76 -9.27
C ARG A 54 22.17 -8.22 -9.51
N ILE A 55 21.38 -8.94 -10.30
CA ILE A 55 21.62 -10.36 -10.56
C ILE A 55 22.90 -10.64 -11.36
N SER A 56 23.42 -9.65 -12.10
CA SER A 56 24.72 -9.73 -12.75
C SER A 56 25.88 -9.76 -11.76
N GLU A 57 25.71 -9.14 -10.58
CA GLU A 57 26.73 -9.00 -9.55
C GLU A 57 26.66 -10.17 -8.56
N LYS A 58 27.49 -11.20 -8.77
CA LYS A 58 27.53 -12.42 -7.93
C LYS A 58 27.84 -12.14 -6.46
N GLU A 59 28.56 -11.04 -6.19
CA GLU A 59 28.87 -10.61 -4.82
C GLU A 59 27.63 -10.06 -4.09
N GLN A 60 26.67 -9.50 -4.83
CA GLN A 60 25.44 -8.94 -4.26
C GLN A 60 24.32 -9.97 -4.19
N ILE A 61 24.14 -10.77 -5.25
CA ILE A 61 23.05 -11.75 -5.35
C ILE A 61 23.59 -13.14 -5.65
N ASN A 62 23.51 -14.02 -4.65
CA ASN A 62 23.65 -15.46 -4.83
C ASN A 62 22.29 -16.13 -4.67
N GLN A 63 21.70 -16.57 -5.78
CA GLN A 63 20.34 -17.10 -5.82
C GLN A 63 20.08 -18.22 -4.81
N LYS A 64 21.06 -19.13 -4.62
CA LYS A 64 20.94 -20.28 -3.70
C LYS A 64 20.99 -19.90 -2.22
N ARG A 65 21.40 -18.67 -1.89
CA ARG A 65 21.41 -18.10 -0.54
C ARG A 65 20.30 -17.05 -0.34
N CYS A 66 19.37 -17.00 -1.29
CA CYS A 66 18.24 -16.10 -1.27
C CYS A 66 16.96 -16.91 -1.23
N TYR A 67 15.94 -16.33 -0.61
CA TYR A 67 14.59 -16.85 -0.67
C TYR A 67 13.59 -15.69 -0.75
N ILE A 68 12.44 -16.00 -1.32
CA ILE A 68 11.32 -15.08 -1.43
C ILE A 68 10.17 -15.64 -0.61
N LEU A 69 9.65 -14.84 0.31
CA LEU A 69 8.40 -15.12 1.00
C LEU A 69 7.26 -14.43 0.26
N VAL A 70 6.20 -15.18 -0.01
CA VAL A 70 4.97 -14.72 -0.63
C VAL A 70 3.86 -14.83 0.40
N ASP A 71 3.19 -13.71 0.67
CA ASP A 71 2.02 -13.67 1.55
C ASP A 71 0.87 -13.04 0.74
N ARG A 72 -0.06 -13.89 0.29
CA ARG A 72 -1.17 -13.48 -0.59
C ARG A 72 -2.25 -12.72 0.16
N GLU A 73 -2.47 -13.05 1.43
CA GLU A 73 -3.43 -12.35 2.29
C GLU A 73 -2.99 -10.89 2.52
N LYS A 74 -1.70 -10.68 2.80
CA LYS A 74 -1.12 -9.34 2.98
C LYS A 74 -0.68 -8.68 1.68
N MET A 75 -0.81 -9.37 0.54
CA MET A 75 -0.36 -8.90 -0.78
C MET A 75 1.10 -8.47 -0.82
N THR A 76 1.99 -9.26 -0.21
CA THR A 76 3.40 -8.92 -0.08
C THR A 76 4.35 -9.98 -0.64
N LEU A 77 5.44 -9.49 -1.21
CA LEU A 77 6.60 -10.24 -1.66
C LEU A 77 7.81 -9.75 -0.88
N LYS A 78 8.55 -10.65 -0.25
CA LYS A 78 9.74 -10.29 0.51
C LYS A 78 10.92 -11.12 0.05
N LEU A 79 11.88 -10.47 -0.61
CA LEU A 79 13.19 -11.04 -0.90
C LEU A 79 14.09 -10.88 0.32
N VAL A 80 14.74 -11.96 0.70
CA VAL A 80 15.82 -11.98 1.67
C VAL A 80 17.07 -12.51 0.99
N THR A 81 18.16 -11.77 1.06
CA THR A 81 19.47 -12.19 0.53
C THR A 81 20.40 -12.59 1.67
N ASN A 82 21.40 -13.42 1.35
CA ASN A 82 22.46 -13.80 2.28
C ASN A 82 21.91 -14.34 3.61
N GLU A 83 21.04 -15.34 3.55
CA GLU A 83 20.28 -15.86 4.70
C GLU A 83 21.12 -16.24 5.94
N THR A 84 22.38 -16.63 5.74
CA THR A 84 23.33 -17.03 6.79
C THR A 84 24.27 -15.93 7.28
N ASP A 85 24.31 -14.78 6.60
CA ASP A 85 25.22 -13.68 6.94
C ASP A 85 24.42 -12.46 7.40
N SER A 86 24.43 -12.22 8.71
CA SER A 86 23.69 -11.11 9.32
C SER A 86 24.21 -9.73 8.94
N ARG A 87 25.46 -9.60 8.48
CA ARG A 87 26.10 -8.33 8.12
C ARG A 87 25.73 -7.91 6.69
N ASN A 88 25.73 -8.87 5.76
CA ASN A 88 25.43 -8.62 4.35
C ASN A 88 23.99 -8.96 3.95
N LYS A 89 23.10 -9.17 4.93
CA LYS A 89 21.68 -9.46 4.69
C LYS A 89 20.96 -8.23 4.17
N ALA A 90 20.37 -8.34 2.99
CA ALA A 90 19.43 -7.35 2.47
C ALA A 90 18.00 -7.91 2.52
N THR A 91 17.05 -7.02 2.81
CA THR A 91 15.63 -7.32 2.78
C THR A 91 14.92 -6.33 1.87
N VAL A 92 14.21 -6.85 0.86
CA VAL A 92 13.42 -6.04 -0.07
C VAL A 92 11.98 -6.51 -0.03
N ARG A 93 11.08 -5.61 0.35
CA ARG A 93 9.64 -5.88 0.44
C ARG A 93 8.91 -5.12 -0.67
N GLY A 94 8.25 -5.87 -1.55
CA GLY A 94 7.24 -5.36 -2.46
C GLY A 94 5.86 -5.60 -1.89
N GLU A 95 4.98 -4.60 -1.97
CA GLU A 95 3.60 -4.71 -1.46
C GLU A 95 2.61 -4.03 -2.41
N LEU A 96 1.46 -4.67 -2.60
CA LEU A 96 0.34 -4.09 -3.33
C LEU A 96 -0.46 -3.20 -2.36
N LYS A 97 -0.22 -1.90 -2.42
CA LYS A 97 -0.88 -0.90 -1.56
C LYS A 97 -2.12 -0.34 -2.23
N TYR A 98 -3.21 -0.22 -1.48
CA TYR A 98 -4.35 0.58 -1.89
C TYR A 98 -3.97 2.05 -2.11
N TYR A 99 -4.62 2.66 -3.10
CA TYR A 99 -4.51 4.09 -3.33
C TYR A 99 -5.14 4.85 -2.15
N PRO A 100 -4.48 5.88 -1.57
CA PRO A 100 -4.95 6.51 -0.34
C PRO A 100 -6.35 7.08 -0.46
N LYS A 101 -6.69 7.67 -1.62
CA LYS A 101 -8.02 8.23 -1.84
C LYS A 101 -9.10 7.16 -1.93
N PHE A 102 -8.81 6.00 -2.53
CA PHE A 102 -9.74 4.87 -2.55
C PHE A 102 -10.12 4.44 -1.12
N LEU A 103 -9.12 4.33 -0.22
CA LEU A 103 -9.37 4.07 1.20
C LEU A 103 -10.16 5.20 1.89
N GLU A 104 -9.89 6.46 1.55
CA GLU A 104 -10.64 7.60 2.12
C GLU A 104 -12.12 7.59 1.75
N PHE A 105 -12.50 7.12 0.54
CA PHE A 105 -13.90 6.93 0.17
C PHE A 105 -14.57 5.89 1.09
N GLY A 106 -13.84 4.85 1.53
CA GLY A 106 -14.36 3.82 2.41
C GLY A 106 -15.37 2.88 1.74
N ILE A 107 -15.22 2.67 0.43
CA ILE A 107 -16.03 1.75 -0.36
C ILE A 107 -15.82 0.31 0.17
N ASN A 108 -16.90 -0.46 0.33
CA ASN A 108 -16.89 -1.84 0.85
C ASN A 108 -16.29 -1.97 2.26
N THR A 109 -16.34 -0.90 3.06
CA THR A 109 -15.88 -0.93 4.46
C THR A 109 -17.02 -0.66 5.42
N SER A 110 -16.78 -0.82 6.73
CA SER A 110 -17.72 -0.43 7.79
C SER A 110 -17.84 1.10 7.97
N LYS A 111 -17.18 1.90 7.12
CA LYS A 111 -17.24 3.36 7.19
C LYS A 111 -18.62 3.83 6.78
N THR A 112 -19.24 4.60 7.68
CA THR A 112 -20.52 5.25 7.43
C THR A 112 -20.37 6.76 7.48
N TRP A 113 -21.29 7.45 6.80
CA TRP A 113 -21.28 8.89 6.65
C TRP A 113 -22.64 9.48 7.05
N GLU A 114 -22.61 10.70 7.59
CA GLU A 114 -23.82 11.52 7.62
C GLU A 114 -24.02 12.17 6.24
N PRO A 115 -25.27 12.35 5.75
CA PRO A 115 -25.52 12.90 4.41
C PRO A 115 -24.79 14.23 4.15
N VAL A 116 -24.80 15.13 5.13
CA VAL A 116 -24.12 16.44 5.04
C VAL A 116 -22.60 16.27 4.97
N GLN A 117 -22.03 15.35 5.73
CA GLN A 117 -20.59 15.06 5.72
C GLN A 117 -20.16 14.45 4.38
N LEU A 118 -20.93 13.48 3.87
CA LEU A 118 -20.69 12.85 2.57
C LEU A 118 -20.75 13.89 1.45
N SER A 119 -21.72 14.81 1.51
CA SER A 119 -21.85 15.91 0.53
C SER A 119 -20.60 16.79 0.47
N LYS A 120 -20.01 17.12 1.63
CA LYS A 120 -18.79 17.92 1.71
C LYS A 120 -17.60 17.13 1.17
N PHE A 121 -17.53 15.84 1.50
CA PHE A 121 -16.48 14.95 1.01
C PHE A 121 -16.51 14.81 -0.52
N PHE A 122 -17.69 14.58 -1.12
CA PHE A 122 -17.85 14.52 -2.58
C PHE A 122 -17.52 15.84 -3.27
N LYS A 123 -17.85 16.98 -2.65
CA LYS A 123 -17.48 18.30 -3.17
C LYS A 123 -15.96 18.51 -3.21
N MET A 124 -15.24 18.05 -2.18
CA MET A 124 -13.77 18.18 -2.11
C MET A 124 -13.05 17.21 -3.06
N ASN A 125 -13.66 16.05 -3.34
CA ASN A 125 -13.08 15.00 -4.17
C ASN A 125 -13.72 14.94 -5.58
N ARG A 126 -14.21 16.08 -6.09
CA ARG A 126 -14.87 16.19 -7.41
C ARG A 126 -14.04 15.64 -8.57
N ALA A 127 -12.71 15.70 -8.47
CA ALA A 127 -11.79 15.22 -9.50
C ALA A 127 -11.90 13.71 -9.79
N PHE A 128 -12.46 12.92 -8.88
CA PHE A 128 -12.63 11.47 -9.05
C PHE A 128 -14.00 11.09 -9.63
N PHE A 129 -14.88 12.05 -9.91
CA PHE A 129 -16.17 11.79 -10.53
C PHE A 129 -16.03 11.85 -12.05
N LYS A 130 -16.66 10.89 -12.75
CA LYS A 130 -16.67 10.87 -14.22
C LYS A 130 -17.28 12.13 -14.81
N ASP A 131 -18.39 12.60 -14.22
CA ASP A 131 -19.04 13.85 -14.60
C ASP A 131 -19.04 14.84 -13.42
N ALA A 132 -18.39 15.98 -13.67
CA ALA A 132 -18.26 17.06 -12.73
C ALA A 132 -19.61 17.78 -12.47
N GLN A 133 -20.53 17.79 -13.44
CA GLN A 133 -21.87 18.37 -13.29
C GLN A 133 -22.75 17.45 -12.45
N TYR A 134 -22.78 16.15 -12.77
CA TYR A 134 -23.48 15.14 -11.97
C TYR A 134 -23.02 15.13 -10.50
N ASN A 135 -21.72 15.33 -10.23
CA ASN A 135 -21.23 15.51 -8.86
C ASN A 135 -21.91 16.67 -8.11
N MET A 136 -22.14 17.81 -8.76
CA MET A 136 -22.80 18.96 -8.12
C MET A 136 -24.27 18.68 -7.82
N GLU A 137 -24.96 17.96 -8.70
CA GLU A 137 -26.32 17.51 -8.48
C GLU A 137 -26.36 16.54 -7.28
N LEU A 138 -25.49 15.55 -7.25
CA LEU A 138 -25.37 14.58 -6.14
C LEU A 138 -25.04 15.26 -4.80
N VAL A 139 -24.13 16.24 -4.80
CA VAL A 139 -23.82 17.04 -3.60
C VAL A 139 -25.06 17.81 -3.12
N THR A 140 -25.88 18.32 -4.04
CA THR A 140 -27.12 19.04 -3.70
C THR A 140 -28.18 18.09 -3.15
N VAL A 141 -28.32 16.90 -3.74
CA VAL A 141 -29.18 15.82 -3.25
C VAL A 141 -28.81 15.42 -1.83
N LEU A 142 -27.51 15.18 -1.57
CA LEU A 142 -27.00 14.78 -0.25
C LEU A 142 -27.15 15.87 0.82
N LYS A 143 -27.00 17.14 0.45
CA LYS A 143 -27.24 18.26 1.37
C LYS A 143 -28.71 18.39 1.76
N ASN A 144 -29.60 18.16 0.81
CA ASN A 144 -31.05 18.22 0.98
C ASN A 144 -31.64 16.81 1.10
N PHE A 145 -30.90 15.90 1.73
CA PHE A 145 -31.28 14.49 1.82
C PHE A 145 -32.64 14.36 2.50
N LYS A 146 -33.54 13.64 1.84
CA LYS A 146 -34.89 13.34 2.34
C LYS A 146 -35.08 11.84 2.24
N ALA A 147 -35.49 11.24 3.35
CA ALA A 147 -35.84 9.83 3.40
C ALA A 147 -37.13 9.64 4.19
N SER A 148 -38.03 8.81 3.68
CA SER A 148 -39.16 8.27 4.43
C SER A 148 -38.87 6.81 4.79
N ILE A 149 -39.17 6.45 6.03
CA ILE A 149 -39.03 5.08 6.53
C ILE A 149 -40.42 4.45 6.50
N ASP A 150 -40.65 3.57 5.52
CA ASP A 150 -41.84 2.74 5.49
C ASP A 150 -41.56 1.48 6.31
N SER A 151 -41.95 1.50 7.58
CA SER A 151 -41.85 0.33 8.47
C SER A 151 -43.12 -0.51 8.35
N LYS A 152 -43.03 -1.67 7.70
CA LYS A 152 -44.10 -2.68 7.70
C LYS A 152 -43.76 -3.76 8.72
N VAL A 153 -44.68 -3.99 9.65
CA VAL A 153 -44.63 -5.08 10.63
C VAL A 153 -45.73 -6.06 10.27
N GLU A 154 -45.36 -7.18 9.66
CA GLU A 154 -46.29 -8.28 9.40
C GLU A 154 -46.12 -9.34 10.48
N ASN A 155 -47.09 -9.39 11.39
CA ASN A 155 -47.19 -10.46 12.38
C ASN A 155 -48.11 -11.54 11.83
N SER A 156 -47.53 -12.64 11.35
CA SER A 156 -48.30 -13.83 10.99
C SER A 156 -48.24 -14.86 12.12
N ARG A 157 -49.42 -15.27 12.60
CA ARG A 157 -49.57 -16.29 13.62
C ARG A 157 -50.33 -17.46 12.99
N GLN A 158 -49.66 -18.59 12.82
CA GLN A 158 -50.30 -19.81 12.33
C GLN A 158 -50.87 -20.61 13.53
N ASP A 159 -51.98 -21.31 13.33
CA ASP A 159 -52.65 -22.14 14.36
C ASP A 159 -51.78 -23.28 14.92
N ASN A 160 -50.66 -23.58 14.26
CA ASN A 160 -49.65 -24.55 14.70
C ASN A 160 -48.64 -23.98 15.73
N GLY A 161 -48.84 -22.76 16.22
CA GLY A 161 -47.96 -22.12 17.19
C GLY A 161 -46.68 -21.50 16.59
N SER A 162 -46.48 -21.59 15.27
CA SER A 162 -45.40 -20.87 14.60
C SER A 162 -45.76 -19.39 14.46
N ARG A 163 -44.80 -18.54 14.83
CA ARG A 163 -44.87 -17.08 14.75
C ARG A 163 -43.76 -16.61 13.83
N THR A 164 -44.14 -15.93 12.76
CA THR A 164 -43.20 -15.29 11.84
C THR A 164 -43.49 -13.80 11.89
N ASP A 165 -42.62 -13.08 12.58
CA ASP A 165 -42.63 -11.62 12.62
C ASP A 165 -41.71 -11.14 11.49
N ASN A 166 -42.29 -10.60 10.43
CA ASN A 166 -41.55 -10.07 9.30
C ASN A 166 -41.45 -8.54 9.46
N TYR A 167 -40.26 -8.04 9.77
CA TYR A 167 -39.97 -6.62 9.94
C TYR A 167 -39.22 -6.12 8.71
N SER A 168 -39.89 -5.36 7.85
CA SER A 168 -39.26 -4.73 6.69
C SER A 168 -39.28 -3.21 6.84
N GLN A 169 -38.11 -2.58 6.84
CA GLN A 169 -37.95 -1.14 6.68
C GLN A 169 -37.44 -0.86 5.27
N VAL A 170 -38.25 -0.21 4.46
CA VAL A 170 -37.81 0.28 3.14
C VAL A 170 -37.50 1.76 3.27
N VAL A 171 -36.26 2.14 2.97
CA VAL A 171 -35.83 3.54 2.96
C VAL A 171 -36.08 4.11 1.57
N ASN A 172 -37.17 4.85 1.41
CA ASN A 172 -37.43 5.61 0.19
C ASN A 172 -36.68 6.95 0.30
N SER A 173 -35.59 7.10 -0.45
CA SER A 173 -34.76 8.31 -0.43
C SER A 173 -34.68 8.96 -1.81
N ASN A 174 -34.29 10.24 -1.83
CA ASN A 174 -34.02 10.98 -3.07
C ASN A 174 -32.61 10.70 -3.65
N LEU A 175 -31.90 9.67 -3.17
CA LEU A 175 -30.58 9.31 -3.66
C LEU A 175 -30.68 8.58 -5.02
N PRO A 176 -29.70 8.79 -5.93
CA PRO A 176 -29.60 7.93 -7.09
C PRO A 176 -29.22 6.50 -6.70
N ALA A 177 -29.54 5.53 -7.56
CA ALA A 177 -29.17 4.14 -7.35
C ALA A 177 -27.64 3.95 -7.30
N SER A 178 -26.93 4.57 -8.24
CA SER A 178 -25.48 4.48 -8.35
C SER A 178 -24.85 5.74 -8.97
N PHE A 179 -23.53 5.83 -8.88
CA PHE A 179 -22.71 6.86 -9.53
C PHE A 179 -21.33 6.31 -9.88
N ASN A 180 -20.69 6.89 -10.89
CA ASN A 180 -19.41 6.40 -11.38
C ASN A 180 -18.23 7.26 -10.88
N LEU A 181 -17.23 6.59 -10.32
CA LEU A 181 -15.95 7.17 -9.96
C LEU A 181 -14.87 6.70 -10.93
N ILE A 182 -13.89 7.56 -11.21
CA ILE A 182 -12.66 7.25 -11.92
C ILE A 182 -11.53 7.37 -10.91
N VAL A 183 -11.09 6.25 -10.34
CA VAL A 183 -10.09 6.23 -9.27
C VAL A 183 -9.20 4.98 -9.38
N PRO A 184 -7.88 5.08 -9.15
CA PRO A 184 -7.05 3.89 -9.01
C PRO A 184 -7.39 3.17 -7.71
N ILE A 185 -7.57 1.84 -7.76
CA ILE A 185 -7.75 1.03 -6.55
C ILE A 185 -6.40 0.82 -5.85
N PHE A 186 -5.35 0.51 -6.61
CA PHE A 186 -3.99 0.28 -6.10
C PHE A 186 -3.00 1.36 -6.55
N LYS A 187 -1.96 1.60 -5.74
CA LYS A 187 -0.87 2.52 -6.08
C LYS A 187 -0.09 2.03 -7.29
N GLY A 188 0.12 2.90 -8.27
CA GLY A 188 0.86 2.59 -9.49
C GLY A 188 0.06 1.86 -10.56
N ARG A 189 -1.23 1.59 -10.32
CA ARG A 189 -2.18 1.13 -11.35
C ARG A 189 -2.89 2.34 -11.99
N PRO A 190 -3.38 2.21 -13.24
CA PRO A 190 -4.20 3.24 -13.86
C PRO A 190 -5.50 3.46 -13.09
N ALA A 191 -6.15 4.61 -13.31
CA ALA A 191 -7.48 4.86 -12.78
C ALA A 191 -8.51 4.07 -13.59
N GLU A 192 -9.45 3.44 -12.90
CA GLU A 192 -10.51 2.63 -13.51
C GLU A 192 -11.88 3.21 -13.14
N GLU A 193 -12.85 2.99 -14.02
CA GLU A 193 -14.23 3.40 -13.77
C GLU A 193 -14.92 2.35 -12.90
N ILE A 194 -15.36 2.75 -11.71
CA ILE A 194 -16.11 1.91 -10.77
C ILE A 194 -17.48 2.52 -10.53
N GLU A 195 -18.50 1.66 -10.58
CA GLU A 195 -19.87 2.01 -10.18
C GLU A 195 -20.00 1.85 -8.66
N VAL A 196 -20.49 2.89 -7.99
CA VAL A 196 -20.65 2.96 -6.54
C VAL A 196 -22.10 3.23 -6.20
N GLU A 197 -22.65 2.40 -5.31
CA GLU A 197 -23.98 2.50 -4.75
C GLU A 197 -23.93 3.17 -3.37
N ILE A 198 -24.97 3.94 -3.04
CA ILE A 198 -25.14 4.54 -1.72
C ILE A 198 -26.20 3.75 -0.97
N ILE A 199 -25.79 3.05 0.07
CA ILE A 199 -26.69 2.30 0.94
C ILE A 199 -27.06 3.20 2.12
N ALA A 200 -28.36 3.28 2.42
CA ALA A 200 -28.87 4.04 3.55
C ALA A 200 -29.32 3.10 4.67
N ASP A 201 -28.57 3.10 5.76
CA ASP A 201 -28.84 2.33 6.96
C ASP A 201 -29.57 3.20 8.00
N VAL A 202 -30.62 2.65 8.61
CA VAL A 202 -31.38 3.32 9.66
C VAL A 202 -30.95 2.80 11.01
N ASP A 203 -30.42 3.70 11.86
CA ASP A 203 -30.14 3.44 13.27
C ASP A 203 -31.07 4.31 14.13
N GLY A 204 -32.25 3.76 14.42
CA GLY A 204 -33.31 4.45 15.15
C GLY A 204 -33.87 5.65 14.37
N ARG A 205 -33.46 6.87 14.75
CA ARG A 205 -33.83 8.12 14.07
C ARG A 205 -32.72 8.68 13.18
N ASN A 206 -31.52 8.10 13.25
CA ASN A 206 -30.37 8.56 12.49
C ASN A 206 -30.25 7.73 11.21
N ILE A 207 -29.91 8.39 10.11
CA ILE A 207 -29.63 7.73 8.83
C ILE A 207 -28.15 7.84 8.56
N ARG A 208 -27.53 6.69 8.31
CA ARG A 208 -26.12 6.54 7.97
C ARG A 208 -26.02 6.08 6.53
N LEU A 209 -25.08 6.65 5.79
CA LEU A 209 -24.82 6.26 4.41
C LEU A 209 -23.52 5.47 4.33
N SER A 210 -23.54 4.31 3.69
CA SER A 210 -22.37 3.51 3.36
C SER A 210 -22.18 3.45 1.84
N LEU A 211 -20.95 3.24 1.39
CA LEU A 211 -20.62 3.15 -0.04
C LEU A 211 -20.27 1.71 -0.38
N CYS A 212 -20.93 1.16 -1.39
CA CYS A 212 -20.73 -0.20 -1.84
C CYS A 212 -20.38 -0.21 -3.34
N SER A 213 -19.45 -1.06 -3.75
CA SER A 213 -19.14 -1.31 -5.15
C SER A 213 -18.77 -2.79 -5.34
N PRO A 214 -19.69 -3.61 -5.85
CA PRO A 214 -19.38 -4.99 -6.22
C PRO A 214 -18.28 -5.05 -7.28
N GLY A 215 -18.27 -4.11 -8.23
CA GLY A 215 -17.24 -4.02 -9.27
C GLY A 215 -15.85 -3.79 -8.69
N ALA A 216 -15.70 -2.90 -7.70
CA ALA A 216 -14.41 -2.69 -7.04
C ALA A 216 -13.94 -3.95 -6.29
N GLU A 217 -14.85 -4.70 -5.67
CA GLU A 217 -14.51 -5.95 -4.94
C GLU A 217 -13.94 -7.02 -5.89
N VAL A 218 -14.57 -7.20 -7.05
CA VAL A 218 -14.10 -8.13 -8.07
C VAL A 218 -12.70 -7.75 -8.53
N ILE A 219 -12.45 -6.46 -8.82
CA ILE A 219 -11.13 -5.99 -9.26
C ILE A 219 -10.07 -6.24 -8.18
N VAL A 220 -10.40 -6.01 -6.90
CA VAL A 220 -9.50 -6.28 -5.77
C VAL A 220 -9.12 -7.76 -5.70
N GLU A 221 -10.11 -8.65 -5.78
CA GLU A 221 -9.90 -10.10 -5.73
C GLU A 221 -9.11 -10.63 -6.94
N GLU A 222 -9.39 -10.12 -8.13
CA GLU A 222 -8.65 -10.50 -9.35
C GLU A 222 -7.20 -10.00 -9.31
N GLU A 223 -6.97 -8.73 -8.96
CA GLU A 223 -5.63 -8.15 -8.93
C GLU A 223 -4.78 -8.70 -7.78
N ARG A 224 -5.37 -9.13 -6.67
CA ARG A 224 -4.64 -9.74 -5.53
C ARG A 224 -3.75 -10.89 -5.99
N ASN A 225 -4.33 -11.85 -6.72
CA ASN A 225 -3.61 -13.02 -7.17
C ASN A 225 -2.78 -12.72 -8.42
N LYS A 226 -3.38 -12.02 -9.37
CA LYS A 226 -2.75 -11.72 -10.66
C LYS A 226 -1.47 -10.90 -10.50
N ALA A 227 -1.47 -9.86 -9.66
CA ALA A 227 -0.29 -9.02 -9.47
C ALA A 227 0.89 -9.80 -8.87
N ILE A 228 0.62 -10.73 -7.95
CA ILE A 228 1.65 -11.60 -7.37
C ILE A 228 2.16 -12.57 -8.43
N ASP A 229 1.26 -13.26 -9.14
CA ASP A 229 1.63 -14.28 -10.13
C ASP A 229 2.43 -13.69 -11.29
N GLU A 230 2.08 -12.49 -11.76
CA GLU A 230 2.86 -11.74 -12.75
C GLU A 230 4.29 -11.48 -12.27
N GLN A 231 4.47 -11.02 -11.03
CA GLN A 231 5.80 -10.78 -10.46
C GLN A 231 6.59 -12.06 -10.25
N LEU A 232 5.95 -13.13 -9.75
CA LEU A 232 6.61 -14.42 -9.57
C LEU A 232 7.07 -15.00 -10.90
N LEU A 233 6.27 -14.85 -11.97
CA LEU A 233 6.65 -15.31 -13.30
C LEU A 233 7.87 -14.56 -13.85
N LEU A 234 7.94 -13.23 -13.67
CA LEU A 234 9.10 -12.44 -14.04
C LEU A 234 10.34 -12.83 -13.24
N ILE A 235 10.18 -13.00 -11.92
CA ILE A 235 11.28 -13.40 -11.03
C ILE A 235 11.78 -14.80 -11.39
N ARG A 236 10.90 -15.77 -11.66
CA ARG A 236 11.31 -17.14 -12.06
C ARG A 236 12.10 -17.16 -13.36
N LYS A 237 11.76 -16.30 -14.32
CA LYS A 237 12.52 -16.15 -15.57
C LYS A 237 13.89 -15.54 -15.33
N LEU A 238 13.98 -14.59 -14.41
CA LEU A 238 15.20 -13.84 -14.12
C LEU A 238 16.16 -14.64 -13.21
N ALA A 239 15.63 -15.24 -12.16
CA ALA A 239 16.36 -15.87 -11.06
C ALA A 239 15.76 -17.25 -10.69
N PRO A 240 15.95 -18.28 -11.54
CA PRO A 240 15.29 -19.57 -11.40
C PRO A 240 15.73 -20.37 -10.16
N ASP A 241 16.92 -20.09 -9.61
CA ASP A 241 17.48 -20.84 -8.48
C ASP A 241 17.07 -20.27 -7.11
N ILE A 242 16.34 -19.15 -7.07
CA ILE A 242 15.83 -18.58 -5.82
C ILE A 242 14.63 -19.40 -5.32
N ALA A 243 14.68 -19.83 -4.06
CA ALA A 243 13.56 -20.51 -3.44
C ALA A 243 12.37 -19.54 -3.23
N ILE A 244 11.17 -19.96 -3.61
CA ILE A 244 9.93 -19.20 -3.42
C ILE A 244 9.04 -19.98 -2.46
N ILE A 245 8.69 -19.37 -1.34
CA ILE A 245 7.95 -19.98 -0.23
C ILE A 245 6.65 -19.18 -0.04
N GLU A 246 5.52 -19.86 -0.19
CA GLU A 246 4.19 -19.31 0.10
C GLU A 246 3.88 -19.48 1.59
N GLN A 247 3.33 -18.44 2.22
CA GLN A 247 2.97 -18.38 3.65
C GLN A 247 1.46 -18.45 3.85
#